data_AF-A0A0K1EHE3-F1
#
_entry.id   AF-A0A0K1EHE3-F1
#
_cell.length_a   1.000
_cell.length_b   1.000
_cell.length_c   1.000
_cell.angle_alpha   90.00
_cell.angle_beta   90.00
_cell.angle_gamma   90.00
#
_symmetry.space_group_name_H-M   'P 1'
#
loop_
_entity.id
_entity.type
_entity.pdbx_description
1 polymer ?
#
loop_
_entity_poly.entity_id
_entity_poly.type
_entity_poly.pdbx_seq_one_letter_code
_entity_poly.pdbx_strand_id
1 'polypeptide(L)'
;MSTSAGAASADGEASGSTEQDEHQRRSENRPDMDALLSMLLIVGYAAPLVFLGSLLFVRTVNLGMPMTLLAVIGLCAGMVLVFLLHAHTREHGRRALRIAAEFLALGVLPTEVALYSHVAKSSCVVTSCELDAPVLRPFAEPEAVGLVPLHAVVVLLYVISRRRPGVLHAPMELLVHAGLLVGMMEHGVLAVQLWGWAQVTMLFPPLLLLLALAPVQTTLFLGEELRARLRRRGAEAQRRARVSAAASVYRAEGPQEEFPRSPRMHWPALVRALGASPLLLGVYAMLHAAWLGRADGALRMFTRTCHHTLSQIPLETVPAECHYLCTVAARGHTWLVKPLRMGRRGGAPIVVNRQLAVANAFEDLLHTRWPRFGRMARRIYDRLGLPVSRYLRPRWASDLTYLAMKPAEWMFYVALLLLDPGPPEARIDRMYR
;
A
#
# COMPACT_ATOMS: atom_id res chain seq x y z
N MET A 1 30.21 54.20 -63.11
CA MET A 1 28.81 53.76 -63.21
C MET A 1 28.79 52.29 -62.79
N SER A 2 28.71 51.99 -61.49
CA SER A 2 27.52 51.84 -60.63
C SER A 2 26.65 50.62 -60.95
N THR A 3 26.59 49.70 -59.97
CA THR A 3 25.53 48.76 -59.53
C THR A 3 26.26 47.61 -58.80
N SER A 4 26.32 47.44 -57.48
CA SER A 4 25.39 47.53 -56.33
C SER A 4 24.34 46.42 -56.23
N ALA A 5 24.58 45.54 -55.24
CA ALA A 5 23.64 44.91 -54.31
C ALA A 5 22.76 43.73 -54.77
N GLY A 6 22.79 42.70 -53.90
CA GLY A 6 21.87 41.57 -53.91
C GLY A 6 22.16 40.56 -52.80
N ALA A 7 22.44 41.02 -51.57
CA ALA A 7 22.46 40.16 -50.39
C ALA A 7 21.01 39.89 -49.96
N ALA A 8 20.54 38.66 -50.13
CA ALA A 8 19.22 38.23 -49.68
C ALA A 8 19.35 37.39 -48.40
N SER A 9 19.10 38.07 -47.27
CA SER A 9 18.26 37.65 -46.14
C SER A 9 18.30 36.15 -45.74
N ALA A 10 19.05 35.90 -44.66
CA ALA A 10 19.00 34.68 -43.85
C ALA A 10 18.16 34.90 -42.57
N ASP A 11 17.04 35.63 -42.68
CA ASP A 11 16.22 36.03 -41.51
C ASP A 11 14.95 35.17 -41.30
N GLY A 12 14.79 34.07 -42.06
CA GLY A 12 13.58 33.22 -41.98
C GLY A 12 13.60 32.14 -40.89
N GLU A 13 14.76 31.68 -40.42
CA GLU A 13 14.85 30.50 -39.54
C GLU A 13 14.87 30.81 -38.04
N ALA A 14 15.17 32.05 -37.63
CA ALA A 14 15.25 32.43 -36.21
C ALA A 14 13.88 32.82 -35.59
N SER A 15 12.89 33.21 -36.40
CA SER A 15 11.58 33.62 -35.88
C SER A 15 10.70 32.43 -35.44
N GLY A 16 10.78 31.30 -36.18
CA GLY A 16 9.94 30.13 -35.92
C GLY A 16 10.31 29.34 -34.66
N SER A 17 11.61 29.32 -34.28
CA SER A 17 12.06 28.67 -33.03
C SER A 17 11.63 29.45 -31.80
N THR A 18 11.55 30.77 -31.89
CA THR A 18 11.29 31.65 -30.75
C THR A 18 9.79 31.68 -30.42
N GLU A 19 8.92 31.73 -31.43
CA GLU A 19 7.46 31.60 -31.23
C GLU A 19 7.04 30.19 -30.80
N GLN A 20 7.64 29.12 -31.33
CA GLN A 20 7.34 27.76 -30.87
C GLN A 20 7.79 27.54 -29.43
N ASP A 21 8.97 28.06 -29.04
CA ASP A 21 9.46 27.96 -27.67
C ASP A 21 8.62 28.83 -26.70
N GLU A 22 8.10 29.98 -27.15
CA GLU A 22 7.22 30.86 -26.38
C GLU A 22 5.79 30.30 -26.24
N HIS A 23 5.24 29.68 -27.30
CA HIS A 23 3.94 29.01 -27.27
C HIS A 23 3.99 27.70 -26.46
N GLN A 24 5.13 27.01 -26.46
CA GLN A 24 5.40 25.84 -25.62
C GLN A 24 5.57 26.24 -24.15
N ARG A 25 6.28 27.35 -23.85
CA ARG A 25 6.33 27.98 -22.51
C ARG A 25 4.96 28.43 -21.99
N ARG A 26 4.11 29.03 -22.85
CA ARG A 26 2.74 29.42 -22.48
C ARG A 26 1.82 28.22 -22.24
N SER A 27 1.98 27.13 -22.99
CA SER A 27 1.21 25.89 -22.75
C SER A 27 1.60 25.16 -21.46
N GLU A 28 2.84 25.38 -21.00
CA GLU A 28 3.37 24.82 -19.77
C GLU A 28 2.93 25.59 -18.51
N ASN A 29 2.62 26.89 -18.62
CA ASN A 29 2.09 27.70 -17.53
C ASN A 29 0.58 27.48 -17.35
N ARG A 30 0.20 26.41 -16.65
CA ARG A 30 -1.14 26.29 -16.06
C ARG A 30 -1.09 26.81 -14.62
N PRO A 31 -1.52 28.05 -14.34
CA PRO A 31 -1.43 28.66 -13.01
C PRO A 31 -2.10 27.80 -11.91
N ASP A 32 -3.14 27.04 -12.26
CA ASP A 32 -3.86 26.16 -11.33
C ASP A 32 -3.01 24.97 -10.83
N MET A 33 -2.13 24.43 -11.69
CA MET A 33 -1.26 23.31 -11.33
C MET A 33 -0.10 23.75 -10.44
N ASP A 34 0.41 24.96 -10.66
CA ASP A 34 1.49 25.53 -9.85
C ASP A 34 0.99 25.90 -8.44
N ALA A 35 -0.24 26.41 -8.34
CA ALA A 35 -0.93 26.62 -7.07
C ALA A 35 -1.19 25.29 -6.33
N LEU A 36 -1.66 24.26 -7.04
CA LEU A 36 -1.91 22.93 -6.47
C LEU A 36 -0.63 22.25 -5.97
N LEU A 37 0.45 22.28 -6.76
CA LEU A 37 1.73 21.67 -6.38
C LEU A 37 2.35 22.38 -5.18
N SER A 38 2.29 23.71 -5.15
CA SER A 38 2.72 24.51 -4.01
C SER A 38 1.90 24.17 -2.77
N MET A 39 0.57 24.18 -2.88
CA MET A 39 -0.32 23.82 -1.78
C MET A 39 -0.04 22.42 -1.23
N LEU A 40 0.12 21.42 -2.11
CA LEU A 40 0.44 20.04 -1.75
C LEU A 40 1.80 19.90 -1.05
N LEU A 41 2.82 20.63 -1.51
CA LEU A 41 4.13 20.66 -0.88
C LEU A 41 4.09 21.25 0.52
N ILE A 42 3.34 22.34 0.68
CA ILE A 42 3.35 23.10 1.92
C ILE A 42 2.49 22.42 2.97
N VAL A 43 1.28 21.97 2.60
CA VAL A 43 0.40 21.18 3.45
C VAL A 43 1.04 19.83 3.80
N GLY A 44 1.66 19.18 2.81
CA GLY A 44 2.22 17.84 2.97
C GLY A 44 3.57 17.79 3.71
N TYR A 45 4.50 18.70 3.44
CA TYR A 45 5.89 18.58 3.94
C TYR A 45 6.34 19.73 4.84
N ALA A 46 5.92 20.97 4.59
CA ALA A 46 6.40 22.11 5.36
C ALA A 46 5.63 22.29 6.69
N ALA A 47 4.30 22.22 6.67
CA ALA A 47 3.48 22.36 7.87
C ALA A 47 3.81 21.33 8.98
N PRO A 48 4.10 20.04 8.67
CA PRO A 48 4.52 19.08 9.68
C PRO A 48 5.86 19.40 10.35
N LEU A 49 6.83 19.87 9.58
CA LEU A 49 8.16 20.22 10.08
C LEU A 49 8.13 21.47 10.95
N VAL A 50 7.36 22.49 10.54
CA VAL A 50 7.14 23.72 11.33
C VAL A 50 6.47 23.38 12.66
N PHE A 51 5.47 22.50 12.65
CA PHE A 51 4.80 22.04 13.87
C PHE A 51 5.72 21.23 14.79
N LEU A 52 6.52 20.31 14.23
CA LEU A 52 7.48 19.55 15.04
C LEU A 52 8.53 20.47 15.66
N GLY A 53 9.04 21.43 14.88
CA GLY A 53 10.00 22.43 15.35
C GLY A 53 9.44 23.31 16.47
N SER A 54 8.19 23.76 16.36
CA SER A 54 7.55 24.56 17.41
C SER A 54 7.33 23.76 18.69
N LEU A 55 6.96 22.48 18.59
CA LEU A 55 6.74 21.58 19.72
C LEU A 55 8.06 21.28 20.46
N LEU A 56 9.15 21.07 19.72
CA LEU A 56 10.49 20.95 20.28
C LEU A 56 10.94 22.25 20.96
N PHE A 57 10.72 23.41 20.32
CA PHE A 57 11.07 24.71 20.87
C PHE A 57 10.37 25.01 22.20
N VAL A 58 9.06 24.76 22.29
CA VAL A 58 8.30 24.93 23.55
C VAL A 58 8.81 24.00 24.64
N ARG A 59 9.09 22.74 24.29
CA ARG A 59 9.65 21.78 25.25
C ARG A 59 11.00 22.24 25.78
N THR A 60 11.82 22.88 24.95
CA THR A 60 13.14 23.39 25.35
C THR A 60 13.09 24.70 26.14
N VAL A 61 12.14 25.59 25.84
CA VAL A 61 12.11 26.95 26.41
C VAL A 61 11.10 27.08 27.57
N ASN A 62 10.35 26.01 27.89
CA ASN A 62 9.43 25.90 29.03
C ASN A 62 8.52 27.13 29.23
N LEU A 63 7.95 27.64 28.13
CA LEU A 63 7.19 28.89 28.14
C LEU A 63 5.81 28.81 28.81
N GLY A 64 5.36 27.64 29.29
CA GLY A 64 4.01 27.47 29.86
C GLY A 64 2.87 27.81 28.89
N MET A 65 3.15 27.97 27.59
CA MET A 65 2.18 28.38 26.58
C MET A 65 1.18 27.24 26.32
N PRO A 66 -0.13 27.54 26.24
CA PRO A 66 -1.12 26.53 25.92
C PRO A 66 -0.89 26.01 24.50
N MET A 67 -1.02 24.68 24.31
CA MET A 67 -0.81 23.99 23.03
C MET A 67 -1.61 24.60 21.86
N THR A 68 -2.74 25.22 22.15
CA THR A 68 -3.60 25.92 21.18
C THR A 68 -2.92 27.15 20.58
N LEU A 69 -2.24 27.96 21.39
CA LEU A 69 -1.53 29.15 20.93
C LEU A 69 -0.32 28.76 20.07
N LEU A 70 0.36 27.67 20.43
CA LEU A 70 1.48 27.15 19.64
C LEU A 70 1.03 26.65 18.26
N ALA A 71 -0.12 25.98 18.21
CA ALA A 71 -0.71 25.53 16.96
C ALA A 71 -1.09 26.70 16.05
N VAL A 72 -1.65 27.77 16.61
CA VAL A 72 -1.97 29.00 15.87
C VAL A 72 -0.71 29.66 15.31
N ILE A 73 0.34 29.79 16.11
CA ILE A 73 1.63 30.34 15.64
C ILE A 73 2.23 29.46 14.54
N GLY A 74 2.21 28.14 14.70
CA GLY A 74 2.67 27.20 13.68
C GLY A 74 1.88 27.30 12.37
N LEU A 75 0.56 27.50 12.46
CA LEU A 75 -0.32 27.67 11.29
C LEU A 75 -0.06 29.01 10.57
N CYS A 76 0.11 30.10 11.32
CA CYS A 76 0.49 31.40 10.75
C CYS A 76 1.87 31.36 10.09
N ALA A 77 2.87 30.75 10.75
CA ALA A 77 4.21 30.57 10.19
C ALA A 77 4.18 29.69 8.93
N GLY A 78 3.36 28.63 8.94
CA GLY A 78 3.09 27.80 7.77
C GLY A 78 2.51 28.61 6.61
N MET A 79 1.50 29.45 6.86
CA MET A 79 0.92 30.33 5.83
C MET A 79 1.90 31.36 5.27
N VAL A 80 2.77 31.94 6.10
CA VAL A 80 3.83 32.85 5.62
C VAL A 80 4.81 32.10 4.73
N LEU A 81 5.21 30.89 5.13
CA LEU A 81 6.07 30.04 4.32
C LEU A 81 5.40 29.66 2.98
N VAL A 82 4.07 29.46 2.96
CA VAL A 82 3.30 29.28 1.70
C VAL A 82 3.53 30.44 0.76
N PHE A 83 3.30 31.65 1.28
CA PHE A 83 3.36 32.86 0.49
C PHE A 83 4.77 33.10 -0.08
N LEU A 84 5.80 32.89 0.74
CA LEU A 84 7.21 33.04 0.33
C LEU A 84 7.61 32.01 -0.73
N LEU A 85 7.23 30.74 -0.58
CA LEU A 85 7.47 29.70 -1.58
C LEU A 85 6.76 30.01 -2.90
N HIS A 86 5.50 30.45 -2.82
CA HIS A 86 4.74 30.81 -4.01
C HIS A 86 5.35 32.02 -4.73
N ALA A 87 5.73 33.07 -3.99
CA ALA A 87 6.43 34.23 -4.56
C ALA A 87 7.76 33.82 -5.23
N HIS A 88 8.57 33.01 -4.55
CA HIS A 88 9.83 32.51 -5.09
C HIS A 88 9.63 31.70 -6.38
N THR A 89 8.58 30.87 -6.45
CA THR A 89 8.27 30.06 -7.65
C THR A 89 7.82 30.91 -8.83
N ARG A 90 7.12 32.02 -8.58
CA ARG A 90 6.74 32.98 -9.63
C ARG A 90 7.96 33.70 -10.20
N GLU A 91 8.96 33.98 -9.36
CA GLU A 91 10.15 34.72 -9.76
C GLU A 91 11.23 33.84 -10.41
N HIS A 92 11.51 32.66 -9.86
CA HIS A 92 12.64 31.81 -10.25
C HIS A 92 12.23 30.59 -11.09
N GLY A 93 10.93 30.40 -11.30
CA GLY A 93 10.36 29.28 -12.02
C GLY A 93 10.23 28.01 -11.17
N ARG A 94 9.36 27.10 -11.62
CA ARG A 94 8.92 25.92 -10.86
C ARG A 94 9.88 24.73 -10.83
N ARG A 95 10.99 24.78 -11.56
CA ARG A 95 11.86 23.61 -11.77
C ARG A 95 12.49 23.10 -10.47
N ALA A 96 13.04 24.00 -9.66
CA ALA A 96 13.65 23.64 -8.38
C ALA A 96 12.62 23.09 -7.39
N LEU A 97 11.45 23.76 -7.28
CA LEU A 97 10.35 23.32 -6.42
C LEU A 97 9.85 21.92 -6.81
N ARG A 98 9.67 21.67 -8.10
CA ARG A 98 9.25 20.37 -8.61
C ARG A 98 10.27 19.26 -8.28
N ILE A 99 11.57 19.53 -8.43
CA ILE A 99 12.62 18.56 -8.07
C ILE A 99 12.58 18.24 -6.58
N ALA A 100 12.42 19.26 -5.73
CA ALA A 100 12.29 19.07 -4.29
C ALA A 100 11.04 18.23 -3.94
N ALA A 101 9.91 18.49 -4.59
CA ALA A 101 8.67 17.74 -4.41
C ALA A 101 8.81 16.27 -4.84
N GLU A 102 9.43 16.03 -6.00
CA GLU A 102 9.70 14.68 -6.50
C GLU A 102 10.63 13.94 -5.52
N PHE A 103 11.70 14.59 -5.04
CA PHE A 103 12.62 13.98 -4.09
C PHE A 103 11.96 13.64 -2.75
N LEU A 104 11.14 14.55 -2.22
CA LEU A 104 10.40 14.35 -0.99
C LEU A 104 9.37 13.22 -1.16
N ALA A 105 8.51 13.27 -2.17
CA ALA A 105 7.47 12.26 -2.39
C ALA A 105 8.04 10.86 -2.66
N LEU A 106 9.11 10.77 -3.44
CA LEU A 106 9.77 9.49 -3.76
C LEU A 106 10.68 8.98 -2.64
N GLY A 107 11.27 9.87 -1.82
CA GLY A 107 12.16 9.50 -0.72
C GLY A 107 11.46 9.15 0.58
N VAL A 108 10.21 9.58 0.75
CA VAL A 108 9.45 9.43 1.98
C VAL A 108 9.04 7.98 2.23
N LEU A 109 8.63 7.22 1.21
CA LEU A 109 8.10 5.86 1.41
C LEU A 109 9.09 4.86 2.05
N PRO A 110 10.36 4.73 1.59
CA PRO A 110 11.34 3.86 2.24
C PRO A 110 11.67 4.32 3.66
N THR A 111 11.74 5.64 3.85
CA THR A 111 12.03 6.27 5.14
C THR A 111 10.90 6.00 6.13
N GLU A 112 9.65 6.00 5.66
CA GLU A 112 8.46 5.72 6.47
C GLU A 112 8.34 4.26 6.84
N VAL A 113 8.54 3.33 5.88
CA VAL A 113 8.58 1.89 6.18
C VAL A 113 9.68 1.59 7.20
N ALA A 114 10.86 2.21 7.09
CA ALA A 114 11.98 2.00 8.02
C ALA A 114 11.79 2.69 9.38
N LEU A 115 11.33 3.94 9.42
CA LEU A 115 11.14 4.69 10.66
C LEU A 115 9.99 4.11 11.49
N TYR A 116 8.90 3.74 10.83
CA TYR A 116 7.70 3.30 11.51
C TYR A 116 7.77 1.83 11.95
N SER A 117 8.46 0.98 11.17
CA SER A 117 8.76 -0.39 11.57
C SER A 117 9.56 -0.47 12.87
N HIS A 118 10.42 0.51 13.10
CA HIS A 118 11.25 0.59 14.30
C HIS A 118 10.52 1.17 15.52
N VAL A 119 9.58 2.10 15.30
CA VAL A 119 8.96 2.89 16.40
C VAL A 119 7.64 2.29 16.90
N ALA A 120 6.85 1.67 16.02
CA ALA A 120 5.54 1.15 16.40
C ALA A 120 5.64 -0.19 17.13
N LYS A 121 4.80 -0.47 18.12
CA LYS A 121 4.79 -1.81 18.79
C LYS A 121 4.14 -2.89 17.89
N SER A 122 4.70 -4.09 17.94
CA SER A 122 4.33 -5.23 17.09
C SER A 122 3.20 -6.08 17.68
N SER A 123 1.94 -5.78 17.37
CA SER A 123 0.87 -6.79 17.39
C SER A 123 -0.43 -6.24 16.84
N CYS A 124 -0.67 -6.42 15.54
CA CYS A 124 -2.03 -6.67 15.09
C CYS A 124 -2.22 -8.18 15.01
N VAL A 125 -2.54 -8.79 16.14
CA VAL A 125 -3.23 -10.07 16.13
C VAL A 125 -4.57 -9.76 16.75
N VAL A 126 -5.58 -9.51 15.91
CA VAL A 126 -6.97 -9.44 16.38
C VAL A 126 -7.40 -10.84 16.78
N THR A 127 -6.93 -11.27 17.93
CA THR A 127 -7.69 -12.22 18.72
C THR A 127 -8.87 -11.42 19.27
N SER A 128 -10.10 -11.86 19.03
CA SER A 128 -11.34 -11.19 19.45
C SER A 128 -11.53 -10.98 20.96
N CYS A 129 -10.48 -11.12 21.76
CA CYS A 129 -10.44 -10.80 23.18
C CYS A 129 -9.76 -9.45 23.49
N GLU A 130 -9.26 -8.72 22.49
CA GLU A 130 -8.72 -7.38 22.67
C GLU A 130 -9.46 -6.41 21.74
N LEU A 131 -10.57 -5.86 22.23
CA LEU A 131 -11.25 -4.71 21.62
C LEU A 131 -10.51 -3.39 21.88
N ASP A 132 -9.50 -3.39 22.75
CA ASP A 132 -8.77 -2.19 23.20
C ASP A 132 -7.26 -2.22 22.88
N ALA A 133 -6.82 -3.02 21.89
CA ALA A 133 -5.42 -2.98 21.48
C ALA A 133 -5.11 -1.60 20.87
N PRO A 134 -4.18 -0.81 21.43
CA PRO A 134 -3.82 0.48 20.87
C PRO A 134 -3.29 0.30 19.45
N VAL A 135 -3.98 0.95 18.50
CA VAL A 135 -3.61 1.09 17.08
C VAL A 135 -2.14 1.45 16.98
N LEU A 136 -1.34 0.79 16.14
CA LEU A 136 -0.09 1.44 15.73
C LEU A 136 0.65 0.86 14.51
N ARG A 137 0.10 0.05 13.57
CA ARG A 137 0.85 -0.36 12.36
C ARG A 137 0.03 -0.41 11.04
N PRO A 138 0.30 0.45 10.03
CA PRO A 138 -0.35 0.42 8.72
C PRO A 138 0.10 -0.73 7.81
N PHE A 139 1.30 -1.28 8.08
CA PHE A 139 1.86 -2.41 7.35
C PHE A 139 2.39 -3.47 8.33
N ALA A 140 2.25 -4.74 7.98
CA ALA A 140 2.71 -5.87 8.78
C ALA A 140 4.20 -6.19 8.54
N GLU A 141 4.92 -6.53 9.61
CA GLU A 141 6.30 -6.98 9.54
C GLU A 141 6.44 -8.51 9.70
N PRO A 142 7.41 -9.13 9.02
CA PRO A 142 8.48 -8.51 8.21
C PRO A 142 8.05 -8.15 6.77
N GLU A 143 6.81 -8.42 6.37
CA GLU A 143 6.36 -8.34 4.98
C GLU A 143 6.50 -6.94 4.34
N ALA A 144 6.29 -5.87 5.12
CA ALA A 144 6.38 -4.48 4.71
C ALA A 144 7.75 -4.05 4.17
N VAL A 145 8.85 -4.65 4.65
CA VAL A 145 10.21 -4.34 4.18
C VAL A 145 10.35 -4.68 2.70
N GLY A 146 9.57 -5.65 2.21
CA GLY A 146 9.56 -5.99 0.80
C GLY A 146 8.92 -4.95 -0.12
N LEU A 147 8.29 -3.90 0.38
CA LEU A 147 7.87 -2.74 -0.43
C LEU A 147 9.07 -1.88 -0.86
N VAL A 148 10.08 -1.76 0.01
CA VAL A 148 11.27 -0.93 -0.24
C VAL A 148 11.96 -1.27 -1.58
N PRO A 149 12.27 -2.54 -1.91
CA PRO A 149 12.90 -2.86 -3.18
C PRO A 149 11.99 -2.61 -4.39
N LEU A 150 10.67 -2.82 -4.26
CA LEU A 150 9.72 -2.53 -5.35
C LEU A 150 9.67 -1.03 -5.64
N HIS A 151 9.49 -0.23 -4.60
CA HIS A 151 9.52 1.22 -4.67
C HIS A 151 10.84 1.75 -5.23
N ALA A 152 11.99 1.21 -4.79
CA ALA A 152 13.30 1.61 -5.31
C ALA A 152 13.43 1.36 -6.82
N VAL A 153 12.91 0.23 -7.33
CA VAL A 153 12.87 -0.06 -8.76
C VAL A 153 11.96 0.92 -9.51
N VAL A 154 10.78 1.24 -8.96
CA VAL A 154 9.86 2.23 -9.52
C VAL A 154 10.52 3.61 -9.62
N VAL A 155 11.17 4.07 -8.53
CA VAL A 155 11.91 5.34 -8.49
C VAL A 155 13.03 5.35 -9.54
N LEU A 156 13.79 4.25 -9.65
CA LEU A 156 14.84 4.14 -10.65
C LEU A 156 14.29 4.27 -12.08
N LEU A 157 13.19 3.58 -12.40
CA LEU A 157 12.53 3.66 -13.70
C LEU A 157 11.97 5.06 -13.97
N TYR A 158 11.42 5.73 -12.96
CA TYR A 158 11.00 7.12 -13.05
C TYR A 158 12.19 8.07 -13.35
N VAL A 159 13.30 7.92 -12.63
CA VAL A 159 14.52 8.74 -12.87
C VAL A 159 15.11 8.47 -14.25
N ILE A 160 15.16 7.22 -14.70
CA ILE A 160 15.56 6.84 -16.06
C ILE A 160 14.62 7.50 -17.09
N SER A 161 13.30 7.46 -16.82
CA SER A 161 12.30 8.07 -17.67
C SER A 161 12.58 9.55 -17.90
N ARG A 162 12.82 10.29 -16.81
CA ARG A 162 13.07 11.74 -16.79
C ARG A 162 14.41 12.13 -17.40
N ARG A 163 15.49 11.38 -17.13
CA ARG A 163 16.85 11.70 -17.57
C ARG A 163 17.13 11.31 -19.02
N ARG A 164 16.45 10.28 -19.56
CA ARG A 164 16.66 9.79 -20.93
C ARG A 164 15.38 9.83 -21.78
N PRO A 165 14.82 11.02 -22.03
CA PRO A 165 13.54 11.15 -22.72
C PRO A 165 13.52 10.66 -24.17
N GLY A 166 14.66 10.59 -24.86
CA GLY A 166 14.73 10.32 -26.31
C GLY A 166 15.52 9.06 -26.72
N VAL A 167 16.06 8.27 -25.78
CA VAL A 167 17.10 7.27 -26.09
C VAL A 167 16.94 5.98 -25.25
N LEU A 168 15.77 5.37 -25.29
CA LEU A 168 15.58 4.03 -24.73
C LEU A 168 15.21 3.05 -25.85
N HIS A 169 15.86 1.90 -25.84
CA HIS A 169 15.51 0.77 -26.70
C HIS A 169 14.11 0.25 -26.35
N ALA A 170 13.44 -0.39 -27.32
CA ALA A 170 12.07 -0.88 -27.19
C ALA A 170 11.76 -1.69 -25.91
N PRO A 171 12.59 -2.66 -25.45
CA PRO A 171 12.29 -3.41 -24.23
C PRO A 171 12.41 -2.56 -22.97
N MET A 172 13.41 -1.66 -22.91
CA MET A 172 13.58 -0.73 -21.79
C MET A 172 12.42 0.28 -21.74
N GLU A 173 11.95 0.72 -22.90
CA GLU A 173 10.77 1.58 -23.00
C GLU A 173 9.54 0.87 -22.42
N LEU A 174 9.30 -0.39 -22.80
CA LEU A 174 8.20 -1.19 -22.26
C LEU A 174 8.33 -1.37 -20.74
N LEU A 175 9.53 -1.67 -20.26
CA LEU A 175 9.83 -1.80 -18.83
C LEU A 175 9.54 -0.51 -18.06
N VAL A 176 9.93 0.65 -18.59
CA VAL A 176 9.62 1.95 -17.97
C VAL A 176 8.11 2.18 -17.91
N HIS A 177 7.37 1.99 -19.01
CA HIS A 177 5.92 2.18 -18.99
C HIS A 177 5.22 1.23 -18.01
N ALA A 178 5.61 -0.06 -18.02
CA ALA A 178 5.04 -1.07 -17.14
C ALA A 178 5.41 -0.80 -15.67
N GLY A 179 6.64 -0.37 -15.39
CA GLY A 179 7.09 0.00 -14.05
C GLY A 179 6.42 1.25 -13.50
N LEU A 180 6.19 2.28 -14.33
CA LEU A 180 5.40 3.45 -13.94
C LEU A 180 3.95 3.06 -13.58
N LEU A 181 3.33 2.15 -14.35
CA LEU A 181 1.99 1.62 -14.04
C LEU A 181 1.97 0.81 -12.74
N VAL A 182 2.97 -0.06 -12.53
CA VAL A 182 3.13 -0.83 -11.29
C VAL A 182 3.31 0.11 -10.09
N GLY A 183 4.13 1.15 -10.22
CA GLY A 183 4.29 2.17 -9.19
C GLY A 183 3.00 2.93 -8.90
N MET A 184 2.23 3.31 -9.93
CA MET A 184 0.91 3.94 -9.73
C MET A 184 -0.05 3.01 -8.98
N MET A 185 -0.04 1.71 -9.28
CA MET A 185 -0.84 0.72 -8.56
C MET A 185 -0.37 0.56 -7.11
N GLU A 186 0.93 0.38 -6.89
CA GLU A 186 1.55 0.29 -5.57
C GLU A 186 1.15 1.48 -4.69
N HIS A 187 1.42 2.70 -5.15
CA HIS A 187 1.08 3.92 -4.40
C HIS A 187 -0.42 4.16 -4.27
N GLY A 188 -1.23 3.71 -5.24
CA GLY A 188 -2.69 3.73 -5.13
C GLY A 188 -3.19 2.83 -3.99
N VAL A 189 -2.65 1.62 -3.88
CA VAL A 189 -2.97 0.67 -2.79
C VAL A 189 -2.50 1.24 -1.44
N LEU A 190 -1.32 1.87 -1.40
CA LEU A 190 -0.80 2.51 -0.19
C LEU A 190 -1.68 3.70 0.24
N ALA A 191 -2.15 4.52 -0.71
CA ALA A 191 -3.09 5.61 -0.44
C ALA A 191 -4.40 5.07 0.16
N VAL A 192 -4.93 3.96 -0.37
CA VAL A 192 -6.15 3.32 0.17
C VAL A 192 -5.91 2.78 1.58
N GLN A 193 -4.79 2.11 1.84
CA GLN A 193 -4.45 1.57 3.17
C GLN A 193 -4.29 2.68 4.23
N LEU A 194 -3.74 3.81 3.83
CA LEU A 194 -3.47 4.97 4.70
C LEU A 194 -4.65 5.96 4.75
N TRP A 195 -5.74 5.72 4.03
CA TRP A 195 -6.88 6.63 3.93
C TRP A 195 -7.51 6.98 5.29
N GLY A 196 -7.65 6.00 6.19
CA GLY A 196 -8.17 6.24 7.54
C GLY A 196 -7.32 7.23 8.36
N TRP A 197 -6.01 7.27 8.10
CA TRP A 197 -5.10 8.21 8.74
C TRP A 197 -5.30 9.63 8.21
N ALA A 198 -5.62 9.79 6.92
CA ALA A 198 -5.95 11.08 6.33
C ALA A 198 -7.12 11.77 7.07
N GLN A 199 -8.11 10.99 7.51
CA GLN A 199 -9.27 11.51 8.26
C GLN A 199 -8.91 11.92 9.69
N VAL A 200 -8.09 11.13 10.40
CA VAL A 200 -7.63 11.44 11.76
C VAL A 200 -6.71 12.68 11.76
N THR A 201 -5.97 12.91 10.67
CA THR A 201 -5.01 14.01 10.57
C THR A 201 -5.59 15.39 10.32
N MET A 202 -6.87 15.49 9.93
CA MET A 202 -7.57 16.78 9.82
C MET A 202 -7.70 17.48 11.19
N LEU A 203 -7.47 16.77 12.30
CA LEU A 203 -7.67 17.27 13.67
C LEU A 203 -6.41 17.29 14.56
N PHE A 204 -5.19 17.17 13.98
CA PHE A 204 -3.85 16.94 14.59
C PHE A 204 -3.41 15.46 14.61
N PRO A 205 -2.12 15.09 14.42
CA PRO A 205 -0.92 15.89 14.11
C PRO A 205 -0.49 15.87 12.62
N PRO A 206 0.22 16.91 12.14
CA PRO A 206 0.55 17.12 10.73
C PRO A 206 1.57 16.11 10.15
N LEU A 207 2.39 15.45 10.96
CA LEU A 207 3.35 14.45 10.48
C LEU A 207 2.70 13.23 9.80
N LEU A 208 1.44 12.96 10.14
CA LEU A 208 0.68 11.85 9.55
C LEU A 208 -0.06 12.29 8.28
N LEU A 209 -0.23 13.60 8.06
CA LEU A 209 -0.77 14.15 6.82
C LEU A 209 0.22 13.98 5.68
N LEU A 210 1.52 14.12 5.97
CA LEU A 210 2.63 13.75 5.09
C LEU A 210 2.47 12.30 4.58
N LEU A 211 2.27 11.37 5.51
CA LEU A 211 2.13 9.94 5.26
C LEU A 211 0.93 9.61 4.36
N ALA A 212 -0.18 10.34 4.52
CA ALA A 212 -1.37 10.14 3.70
C ALA A 212 -1.26 10.74 2.28
N LEU A 213 -0.57 11.87 2.13
CA LEU A 213 -0.47 12.57 0.84
C LEU A 213 0.68 12.10 -0.04
N ALA A 214 1.78 11.59 0.52
CA ALA A 214 2.95 11.18 -0.27
C ALA A 214 2.60 10.11 -1.34
N PRO A 215 1.85 9.03 -1.04
CA PRO A 215 1.45 8.06 -2.07
C PRO A 215 0.58 8.68 -3.18
N VAL A 216 -0.30 9.63 -2.84
CA VAL A 216 -1.14 10.33 -3.81
C VAL A 216 -0.28 11.18 -4.74
N GLN A 217 0.64 11.97 -4.20
CA GLN A 217 1.55 12.81 -4.97
C GLN A 217 2.45 11.98 -5.89
N THR A 218 3.00 10.87 -5.38
CA THR A 218 3.83 9.98 -6.19
C THR A 218 3.01 9.39 -7.34
N THR A 219 1.76 8.99 -7.10
CA THR A 219 0.86 8.52 -8.16
C THR A 219 0.64 9.58 -9.24
N LEU A 220 0.50 10.85 -8.86
CA LEU A 220 0.38 11.97 -9.80
C LEU A 220 1.65 12.15 -10.63
N PHE A 221 2.84 12.15 -10.01
CA PHE A 221 4.11 12.30 -10.72
C PHE A 221 4.36 11.16 -11.70
N LEU A 222 4.12 9.91 -11.29
CA LEU A 222 4.23 8.74 -12.17
C LEU A 222 3.24 8.84 -13.35
N GLY A 223 2.00 9.25 -13.09
CA GLY A 223 0.98 9.43 -14.11
C GLY A 223 1.28 10.56 -15.09
N GLU A 224 1.83 11.68 -14.63
CA GLU A 224 2.29 12.77 -15.50
C GLU A 224 3.41 12.32 -16.43
N GLU A 225 4.42 11.64 -15.89
CA GLU A 225 5.56 11.16 -16.66
C GLU A 225 5.14 10.09 -17.68
N LEU A 226 4.25 9.17 -17.29
CA LEU A 226 3.68 8.16 -18.19
C LEU A 226 2.92 8.83 -19.35
N ARG A 227 2.07 9.82 -19.06
CA ARG A 227 1.34 10.59 -20.08
C ARG A 227 2.30 11.34 -21.00
N ALA A 228 3.33 11.96 -20.44
CA ALA A 228 4.34 12.69 -21.21
C ALA A 228 5.06 11.77 -22.19
N ARG A 229 5.51 10.58 -21.75
CA ARG A 229 6.14 9.59 -22.62
C ARG A 229 5.20 9.06 -23.70
N LEU A 230 3.97 8.70 -23.34
CA LEU A 230 3.01 8.17 -24.31
C LEU A 230 2.61 9.21 -25.37
N ARG A 231 2.56 10.50 -25.02
CA ARG A 231 2.39 11.59 -26.00
C ARG A 231 3.60 11.75 -26.91
N ARG A 232 4.83 11.66 -26.38
CA ARG A 232 6.06 11.68 -27.21
C ARG A 232 6.07 10.53 -28.22
N ARG A 233 5.75 9.31 -27.80
CA ARG A 233 5.64 8.15 -28.69
C ARG A 233 4.52 8.31 -29.71
N GLY A 234 3.43 8.98 -29.34
CA GLY A 234 2.35 9.31 -30.26
C GLY A 234 2.80 10.30 -31.34
N ALA A 235 3.53 11.34 -30.94
CA ALA A 235 4.12 12.30 -31.86
C ALA A 235 5.14 11.66 -32.81
N GLU A 236 6.01 10.77 -32.32
CA GLU A 236 6.94 10.01 -33.15
C GLU A 236 6.23 9.09 -34.14
N ALA A 237 5.21 8.35 -33.70
CA ALA A 237 4.42 7.47 -34.56
C ALA A 237 3.69 8.27 -35.66
N GLN A 238 3.12 9.43 -35.31
CA GLN A 238 2.51 10.35 -36.27
C GLN A 238 3.54 10.88 -37.27
N ARG A 239 4.74 11.28 -36.83
CA ARG A 239 5.82 11.71 -37.73
C ARG A 239 6.23 10.59 -38.70
N ARG A 240 6.40 9.35 -38.23
CA ARG A 240 6.73 8.20 -39.10
C ARG A 240 5.61 7.89 -40.10
N ALA A 241 4.36 7.92 -39.66
CA ALA A 241 3.20 7.71 -40.53
C ALA A 241 3.11 8.80 -41.61
N ARG A 242 3.41 10.06 -41.26
CA ARG A 242 3.48 11.17 -42.22
C ARG A 242 4.58 10.97 -43.25
N VAL A 243 5.80 10.65 -42.83
CA VAL A 243 6.93 10.37 -43.75
C VAL A 243 6.59 9.20 -44.68
N SER A 244 6.04 8.12 -44.14
CA SER A 244 5.61 6.97 -44.94
C SER A 244 4.49 7.32 -45.93
N ALA A 245 3.58 8.21 -45.58
CA ALA A 245 2.47 8.61 -46.44
C ALA A 245 2.88 9.67 -47.48
N ALA A 246 3.85 10.53 -47.16
CA ALA A 246 4.49 11.43 -48.12
C ALA A 246 5.30 10.65 -49.17
N ALA A 247 5.94 9.54 -48.77
CA ALA A 247 6.64 8.63 -49.69
C ALA A 247 5.69 7.79 -50.60
N SER A 248 4.37 7.98 -50.53
CA SER A 248 3.45 7.27 -51.43
C SER A 248 3.49 7.89 -52.83
N VAL A 249 3.66 7.04 -53.85
CA VAL A 249 3.87 7.41 -55.28
C VAL A 249 2.80 8.36 -55.85
N TYR A 250 1.62 8.41 -55.23
CA TYR A 250 0.48 9.20 -55.69
C TYR A 250 0.34 10.57 -55.02
N ARG A 251 1.25 10.97 -54.11
CA ARG A 251 1.14 12.23 -53.36
C ARG A 251 2.23 13.22 -53.78
N ALA A 252 1.84 14.26 -54.50
CA ALA A 252 2.75 15.35 -54.86
C ALA A 252 3.15 16.17 -53.63
N GLU A 253 4.45 16.47 -53.50
CA GLU A 253 5.02 17.31 -52.46
C GLU A 253 4.55 18.77 -52.63
N GLY A 254 3.71 19.24 -51.73
CA GLY A 254 3.32 20.65 -51.62
C GLY A 254 3.12 21.02 -50.15
N PRO A 255 3.36 22.28 -49.75
CA PRO A 255 3.30 22.68 -48.34
C PRO A 255 1.83 22.72 -47.90
N GLN A 256 1.35 21.62 -47.34
CA GLN A 256 0.09 21.59 -46.63
C GLN A 256 0.31 22.17 -45.23
N GLU A 257 -0.15 23.40 -45.00
CA GLU A 257 -0.32 23.92 -43.64
C GLU A 257 -1.41 23.11 -42.93
N GLU A 258 -1.00 22.09 -42.19
CA GLU A 258 -1.90 21.36 -41.30
C GLU A 258 -2.10 22.14 -40.00
N PHE A 259 -3.37 22.33 -39.60
CA PHE A 259 -3.73 22.79 -38.26
C PHE A 259 -2.95 22.01 -37.18
N PRO A 260 -2.42 22.70 -36.14
CA PRO A 260 -1.65 22.05 -35.09
C PRO A 260 -2.52 21.03 -34.34
N ARG A 261 -2.42 19.75 -34.73
CA ARG A 261 -3.06 18.65 -33.99
C ARG A 261 -2.22 18.36 -32.76
N SER A 262 -2.86 18.40 -31.59
CA SER A 262 -2.22 17.97 -30.35
C SER A 262 -1.78 16.50 -30.46
N PRO A 263 -0.57 16.15 -30.04
CA PRO A 263 -0.08 14.78 -30.15
C PRO A 263 -0.96 13.86 -29.30
N ARG A 264 -1.58 12.88 -29.96
CA ARG A 264 -2.44 11.88 -29.31
C ARG A 264 -1.58 10.90 -28.50
N MET A 265 -2.15 10.33 -27.43
CA MET A 265 -1.50 9.31 -26.62
C MET A 265 -1.26 8.04 -27.45
N HIS A 266 -0.06 7.44 -27.36
CA HIS A 266 0.25 6.21 -28.09
C HIS A 266 -0.38 4.97 -27.43
N TRP A 267 -1.64 4.72 -27.76
CA TRP A 267 -2.44 3.64 -27.17
C TRP A 267 -1.80 2.23 -27.26
N PRO A 268 -1.17 1.82 -28.39
CA PRO A 268 -0.51 0.50 -28.48
C PRO A 268 0.64 0.30 -27.48
N ALA A 269 1.38 1.36 -27.13
CA ALA A 269 2.40 1.26 -26.09
C ALA A 269 1.78 1.10 -24.70
N LEU A 270 0.68 1.78 -24.41
CA LEU A 270 -0.05 1.62 -23.15
C LEU A 270 -0.61 0.20 -23.00
N VAL A 271 -1.23 -0.36 -24.05
CA VAL A 271 -1.79 -1.73 -24.00
C VAL A 271 -0.68 -2.76 -23.75
N ARG A 272 0.47 -2.63 -24.43
CA ARG A 272 1.63 -3.50 -24.17
C ARG A 272 2.14 -3.36 -22.74
N ALA A 273 2.21 -2.13 -22.22
CA ALA A 273 2.64 -1.89 -20.85
C ALA A 273 1.67 -2.52 -19.83
N LEU A 274 0.36 -2.36 -20.02
CA LEU A 274 -0.67 -2.99 -19.20
C LEU A 274 -0.56 -4.53 -19.23
N GLY A 275 -0.27 -5.13 -20.39
CA GLY A 275 -0.02 -6.57 -20.48
C GLY A 275 1.28 -7.02 -19.80
N ALA A 276 2.30 -6.17 -19.73
CA ALA A 276 3.57 -6.46 -19.07
C ALA A 276 3.54 -6.21 -17.55
N SER A 277 2.67 -5.34 -17.04
CA SER A 277 2.57 -5.02 -15.61
C SER A 277 2.31 -6.25 -14.70
N PRO A 278 1.40 -7.19 -15.03
CA PRO A 278 1.20 -8.41 -14.23
C PRO A 278 2.45 -9.30 -14.15
N LEU A 279 3.26 -9.35 -15.21
CA LEU A 279 4.53 -10.10 -15.22
C LEU A 279 5.52 -9.50 -14.22
N LEU A 280 5.66 -8.18 -14.18
CA LEU A 280 6.52 -7.49 -13.20
C LEU A 280 6.04 -7.73 -11.76
N LEU A 281 4.73 -7.64 -11.52
CA LEU A 281 4.13 -7.96 -10.22
C LEU A 281 4.32 -9.42 -9.84
N GLY A 282 4.22 -10.35 -10.79
CA GLY A 282 4.48 -11.77 -10.59
C GLY A 282 5.92 -12.04 -10.19
N VAL A 283 6.89 -11.43 -10.90
CA VAL A 283 8.32 -11.51 -10.55
C VAL A 283 8.57 -10.95 -9.14
N TYR A 284 7.98 -9.79 -8.83
CA TYR A 284 8.05 -9.22 -7.49
C TYR A 284 7.48 -10.17 -6.43
N ALA A 285 6.29 -10.72 -6.65
CA ALA A 285 5.63 -11.64 -5.73
C ALA A 285 6.45 -12.93 -5.53
N MET A 286 7.07 -13.46 -6.59
CA MET A 286 7.95 -14.63 -6.50
C MET A 286 9.21 -14.34 -5.67
N LEU A 287 9.87 -13.19 -5.90
CA LEU A 287 11.05 -12.79 -5.14
C LEU A 287 10.71 -12.55 -3.66
N HIS A 288 9.59 -11.87 -3.41
CA HIS A 288 9.07 -11.60 -2.07
C HIS A 288 8.71 -12.90 -1.34
N ALA A 289 8.08 -13.85 -2.06
CA ALA A 289 7.74 -15.16 -1.53
C ALA A 289 8.96 -16.02 -1.22
N ALA A 290 9.98 -15.99 -2.08
CA ALA A 290 11.25 -16.67 -1.85
C ALA A 290 11.96 -16.11 -0.61
N TRP A 291 11.94 -14.79 -0.42
CA TRP A 291 12.53 -14.14 0.75
C TRP A 291 11.81 -14.50 2.06
N LEU A 292 10.48 -14.53 2.06
CA LEU A 292 9.67 -14.78 3.27
C LEU A 292 9.34 -16.26 3.51
N GLY A 293 9.66 -17.14 2.57
CA GLY A 293 9.29 -18.55 2.58
C GLY A 293 7.78 -18.79 2.49
N ARG A 294 7.01 -17.87 1.89
CA ARG A 294 5.54 -17.97 1.77
C ARG A 294 5.01 -17.24 0.54
N ALA A 295 4.08 -17.87 -0.19
CA ALA A 295 3.53 -17.31 -1.42
C ALA A 295 2.64 -16.07 -1.22
N ASP A 296 2.09 -15.88 -0.01
CA ASP A 296 1.14 -14.81 0.30
C ASP A 296 1.78 -13.61 1.04
N GLY A 297 3.11 -13.53 1.08
CA GLY A 297 3.85 -12.48 1.77
C GLY A 297 3.44 -11.06 1.34
N ALA A 298 3.32 -10.83 0.03
CA ALA A 298 2.97 -9.53 -0.51
C ALA A 298 1.54 -9.09 -0.13
N LEU A 299 0.62 -10.03 0.08
CA LEU A 299 -0.74 -9.72 0.52
C LEU A 299 -0.82 -9.51 2.03
N ARG A 300 -0.07 -10.31 2.80
CA ARG A 300 -0.02 -10.26 4.27
C ARG A 300 0.43 -8.90 4.80
N MET A 301 1.23 -8.13 4.07
CA MET A 301 1.64 -6.80 4.50
C MET A 301 0.47 -5.84 4.73
N PHE A 302 -0.62 -6.00 3.96
CA PHE A 302 -1.83 -5.19 4.08
C PHE A 302 -2.90 -5.82 4.97
N THR A 303 -2.97 -7.15 4.98
CA THR A 303 -4.07 -7.88 5.62
C THR A 303 -3.77 -8.29 7.06
N ARG A 304 -2.50 -8.37 7.47
CA ARG A 304 -2.09 -8.56 8.88
C ARG A 304 -1.97 -7.23 9.65
N THR A 305 -2.87 -6.30 9.38
CA THR A 305 -2.96 -5.02 10.11
C THR A 305 -4.39 -4.81 10.63
N CYS A 306 -4.58 -3.87 11.55
CA CYS A 306 -5.82 -3.72 12.31
C CYS A 306 -6.47 -2.39 11.94
N HIS A 307 -7.79 -2.39 11.71
CA HIS A 307 -8.56 -1.16 11.48
C HIS A 307 -8.12 -0.31 10.27
N HIS A 308 -7.44 -0.89 9.30
CA HIS A 308 -7.09 -0.25 8.02
C HIS A 308 -8.00 -0.72 6.90
N THR A 309 -8.14 0.10 5.85
CA THR A 309 -9.08 -0.14 4.75
C THR A 309 -8.94 -1.53 4.12
N LEU A 310 -7.71 -2.00 3.84
CA LEU A 310 -7.49 -3.32 3.24
C LEU A 310 -7.38 -4.44 4.28
N SER A 311 -7.26 -4.07 5.55
CA SER A 311 -7.13 -5.00 6.67
C SER A 311 -8.49 -5.37 7.28
N GLN A 312 -9.51 -4.56 7.01
CA GLN A 312 -10.92 -4.87 7.26
C GLN A 312 -11.45 -6.00 6.36
N ILE A 313 -10.70 -6.43 5.35
CA ILE A 313 -10.95 -7.66 4.60
C ILE A 313 -10.50 -8.82 5.49
N PRO A 314 -11.42 -9.51 6.19
CA PRO A 314 -11.03 -10.38 7.29
C PRO A 314 -10.53 -11.71 6.74
N LEU A 315 -9.23 -11.96 6.82
CA LEU A 315 -8.64 -13.28 6.53
C LEU A 315 -8.57 -14.18 7.77
N GLU A 316 -8.85 -13.67 8.97
CA GLU A 316 -8.86 -14.47 10.20
C GLU A 316 -9.92 -13.95 11.18
N THR A 317 -11.07 -14.65 11.25
CA THR A 317 -12.15 -14.35 12.20
C THR A 317 -12.11 -15.36 13.34
N VAL A 318 -11.82 -14.89 14.56
CA VAL A 318 -12.02 -15.68 15.78
C VAL A 318 -13.27 -15.13 16.47
N PRO A 319 -14.34 -15.91 16.68
CA PRO A 319 -15.59 -15.38 17.23
C PRO A 319 -15.52 -15.09 18.74
N ALA A 320 -16.31 -14.11 19.17
CA ALA A 320 -16.30 -13.48 20.50
C ALA A 320 -16.64 -14.40 21.70
N GLU A 321 -17.20 -15.58 21.44
CA GLU A 321 -17.66 -16.52 22.47
C GLU A 321 -16.96 -17.90 22.29
N CYS A 322 -15.65 -17.88 22.13
CA CYS A 322 -14.89 -19.11 21.97
C CYS A 322 -14.72 -19.84 23.31
N HIS A 323 -15.14 -21.11 23.29
CA HIS A 323 -14.78 -22.10 24.29
C HIS A 323 -13.26 -22.22 24.43
N TYR A 324 -12.72 -22.50 25.62
CA TYR A 324 -11.27 -22.43 25.88
C TYR A 324 -10.41 -23.25 24.91
N LEU A 325 -10.88 -24.42 24.44
CA LEU A 325 -10.18 -25.22 23.41
C LEU A 325 -10.09 -24.53 22.05
N CYS A 326 -11.12 -23.81 21.63
CA CYS A 326 -11.09 -22.99 20.41
C CYS A 326 -10.11 -21.83 20.57
N THR A 327 -10.06 -21.23 21.76
CA THR A 327 -9.10 -20.18 22.11
C THR A 327 -7.66 -20.70 22.07
N VAL A 328 -7.41 -21.90 22.58
CA VAL A 328 -6.10 -22.56 22.49
C VAL A 328 -5.70 -22.83 21.04
N ALA A 329 -6.62 -23.37 20.23
CA ALA A 329 -6.38 -23.65 18.82
C ALA A 329 -6.07 -22.39 18.00
N ALA A 330 -6.68 -21.25 18.36
CA ALA A 330 -6.48 -19.97 17.69
C ALA A 330 -5.27 -19.17 18.19
N ARG A 331 -4.94 -19.24 19.50
CA ARG A 331 -3.92 -18.37 20.13
C ARG A 331 -2.57 -19.02 20.38
N GLY A 332 -2.51 -20.34 20.54
CA GLY A 332 -1.26 -21.03 20.84
C GLY A 332 -0.26 -20.96 19.68
N HIS A 333 1.01 -21.23 19.96
CA HIS A 333 2.04 -21.20 18.92
C HIS A 333 1.75 -22.27 17.86
N THR A 334 1.75 -21.85 16.59
CA THR A 334 1.37 -22.71 15.45
C THR A 334 2.20 -23.99 15.34
N TRP A 335 3.49 -23.94 15.73
CA TRP A 335 4.37 -25.11 15.75
C TRP A 335 3.94 -26.15 16.79
N LEU A 336 3.29 -25.72 17.88
CA LEU A 336 2.82 -26.57 18.98
C LEU A 336 1.36 -26.99 18.79
N VAL A 337 0.45 -26.03 18.64
CA VAL A 337 -1.01 -26.30 18.64
C VAL A 337 -1.54 -26.80 17.31
N LYS A 338 -0.75 -26.67 16.24
CA LYS A 338 -0.96 -27.24 14.90
C LYS A 338 -2.42 -27.10 14.42
N PRO A 339 -2.86 -25.87 14.08
CA PRO A 339 -4.20 -25.66 13.52
C PRO A 339 -4.34 -26.48 12.22
N LEU A 340 -5.46 -27.16 12.05
CA LEU A 340 -5.72 -28.06 10.93
C LEU A 340 -6.58 -27.42 9.84
N ARG A 341 -7.72 -26.82 10.24
CA ARG A 341 -8.70 -26.26 9.29
C ARG A 341 -9.62 -25.24 9.93
N MET A 342 -10.34 -24.51 9.10
CA MET A 342 -11.50 -23.73 9.53
C MET A 342 -12.74 -24.63 9.62
N GLY A 343 -13.55 -24.44 10.66
CA GLY A 343 -14.84 -25.10 10.85
C GLY A 343 -15.93 -24.10 11.19
N ARG A 344 -17.17 -24.58 11.40
CA ARG A 344 -18.30 -23.73 11.82
C ARG A 344 -18.95 -24.24 13.11
N ARG A 345 -19.20 -23.33 14.06
CA ARG A 345 -19.94 -23.60 15.30
C ARG A 345 -20.96 -22.48 15.54
N GLY A 346 -22.24 -22.83 15.65
CA GLY A 346 -23.32 -21.84 15.87
C GLY A 346 -23.37 -20.76 14.79
N GLY A 347 -23.03 -21.09 13.54
CA GLY A 347 -22.97 -20.15 12.42
C GLY A 347 -21.66 -19.36 12.29
N ALA A 348 -20.82 -19.34 13.34
CA ALA A 348 -19.56 -18.61 13.36
C ALA A 348 -18.36 -19.48 12.90
N PRO A 349 -17.37 -18.89 12.18
CA PRO A 349 -16.15 -19.59 11.80
C PRO A 349 -15.24 -19.85 13.01
N ILE A 350 -14.61 -21.02 13.10
CA ILE A 350 -13.67 -21.34 14.19
C ILE A 350 -12.40 -22.02 13.65
N VAL A 351 -11.27 -21.81 14.31
CA VAL A 351 -10.02 -22.54 14.03
C VAL A 351 -10.09 -23.90 14.72
N VAL A 352 -9.93 -24.97 13.94
CA VAL A 352 -9.99 -26.35 14.42
C VAL A 352 -8.60 -26.97 14.39
N ASN A 353 -8.16 -27.50 15.54
CA ASN A 353 -6.99 -28.37 15.64
C ASN A 353 -7.43 -29.80 16.02
N ARG A 354 -6.48 -30.76 15.99
CA ARG A 354 -6.79 -32.17 16.29
C ARG A 354 -7.38 -32.35 17.70
N GLN A 355 -6.85 -31.63 18.68
CA GLN A 355 -7.31 -31.69 20.07
C GLN A 355 -8.79 -31.28 20.21
N LEU A 356 -9.21 -30.21 19.53
CA LEU A 356 -10.61 -29.79 19.48
C LEU A 356 -11.51 -30.81 18.80
N ALA A 357 -11.07 -31.37 17.66
CA ALA A 357 -11.85 -32.37 16.95
C ALA A 357 -12.04 -33.66 17.77
N VAL A 358 -10.98 -34.14 18.44
CA VAL A 358 -11.02 -35.33 19.30
C VAL A 358 -11.93 -35.12 20.51
N ALA A 359 -11.82 -33.98 21.20
CA ALA A 359 -12.68 -33.67 22.34
C ALA A 359 -14.17 -33.62 21.95
N ASN A 360 -14.48 -32.99 20.82
CA ASN A 360 -15.86 -32.88 20.34
C ASN A 360 -16.42 -34.22 19.84
N ALA A 361 -15.58 -35.05 19.21
CA ALA A 361 -15.93 -36.41 18.81
C ALA A 361 -16.26 -37.30 20.02
N PHE A 362 -15.49 -37.19 21.10
CA PHE A 362 -15.76 -37.89 22.35
C PHE A 362 -17.07 -37.43 23.00
N GLU A 363 -17.32 -36.11 23.03
CA GLU A 363 -18.58 -35.56 23.52
C GLU A 363 -19.79 -36.09 22.72
N ASP A 364 -19.70 -36.13 21.39
CA ASP A 364 -20.71 -36.69 20.50
C ASP A 364 -20.98 -38.18 20.79
N LEU A 365 -19.92 -38.98 20.99
CA LEU A 365 -20.04 -40.38 21.38
C LEU A 365 -20.74 -40.53 22.75
N LEU A 366 -20.37 -39.68 23.72
CA LEU A 366 -20.95 -39.69 25.06
C LEU A 366 -22.45 -39.37 25.04
N HIS A 367 -22.86 -38.40 24.22
CA HIS A 367 -24.26 -38.06 24.00
C HIS A 367 -25.05 -39.17 23.31
N THR A 368 -24.43 -39.84 22.33
CA THR A 368 -25.05 -40.94 21.59
C THR A 368 -25.26 -42.16 22.50
N ARG A 369 -24.26 -42.51 23.30
CA ARG A 369 -24.26 -43.75 24.11
C ARG A 369 -24.93 -43.59 25.46
N TRP A 370 -24.77 -42.44 26.12
CA TRP A 370 -25.28 -42.15 27.47
C TRP A 370 -25.83 -40.72 27.56
N PRO A 371 -27.02 -40.44 27.00
CA PRO A 371 -27.55 -39.07 26.86
C PRO A 371 -27.77 -38.35 28.19
N ARG A 372 -28.10 -39.08 29.27
CA ARG A 372 -28.25 -38.50 30.62
C ARG A 372 -26.90 -38.07 31.19
N PHE A 373 -25.87 -38.90 31.02
CA PHE A 373 -24.51 -38.60 31.49
C PHE A 373 -23.84 -37.52 30.64
N GLY A 374 -23.98 -37.57 29.30
CA GLY A 374 -23.49 -36.53 28.39
C GLY A 374 -24.02 -35.14 28.74
N ARG A 375 -25.34 -35.00 29.00
CA ARG A 375 -25.92 -33.73 29.45
C ARG A 375 -25.45 -33.28 30.84
N MET A 376 -25.05 -34.20 31.71
CA MET A 376 -24.47 -33.87 33.01
C MET A 376 -23.02 -33.39 32.84
N ALA A 377 -22.20 -34.15 32.12
CA ALA A 377 -20.82 -33.83 31.79
C ALA A 377 -20.74 -32.46 31.12
N ARG A 378 -21.64 -32.18 30.17
CA ARG A 378 -21.71 -30.88 29.49
C ARG A 378 -22.02 -29.73 30.45
N ARG A 379 -22.98 -29.90 31.37
CA ARG A 379 -23.28 -28.87 32.39
C ARG A 379 -22.12 -28.61 33.34
N ILE A 380 -21.38 -29.65 33.75
CA ILE A 380 -20.19 -29.50 34.59
C ILE A 380 -19.08 -28.81 33.80
N TYR A 381 -18.89 -29.21 32.55
CA TYR A 381 -17.90 -28.65 31.64
C TYR A 381 -18.15 -27.17 31.33
N ASP A 382 -19.39 -26.78 31.04
CA ASP A 382 -19.74 -25.38 30.79
C ASP A 382 -19.54 -24.52 32.08
N ARG A 383 -19.77 -25.08 33.27
CA ARG A 383 -19.49 -24.36 34.54
C ARG A 383 -18.00 -24.18 34.82
N LEU A 384 -17.16 -25.16 34.46
CA LEU A 384 -15.71 -25.14 34.74
C LEU A 384 -14.87 -24.55 33.61
N GLY A 385 -15.31 -24.66 32.35
CA GLY A 385 -14.53 -24.32 31.15
C GLY A 385 -14.68 -22.88 30.66
N LEU A 386 -15.84 -22.24 30.89
CA LEU A 386 -16.07 -20.83 30.53
C LEU A 386 -15.26 -19.81 31.34
N PRO A 387 -14.93 -20.03 32.64
CA PRO A 387 -14.04 -19.13 33.37
C PRO A 387 -12.60 -19.15 32.85
N VAL A 388 -12.12 -20.31 32.36
CA VAL A 388 -10.72 -20.51 31.97
C VAL A 388 -10.36 -19.72 30.71
N SER A 389 -11.27 -19.59 29.75
CA SER A 389 -11.02 -18.86 28.51
C SER A 389 -10.63 -17.39 28.75
N ARG A 390 -11.13 -16.77 29.83
CA ARG A 390 -10.81 -15.38 30.22
C ARG A 390 -9.36 -15.20 30.68
N TYR A 391 -8.71 -16.26 31.14
CA TYR A 391 -7.32 -16.27 31.62
C TYR A 391 -6.31 -16.68 30.52
N LEU A 392 -6.77 -17.18 29.37
CA LEU A 392 -5.95 -17.57 28.22
C LEU A 392 -5.53 -16.40 27.34
N ARG A 393 -5.20 -15.25 27.94
CA ARG A 393 -4.77 -14.05 27.22
C ARG A 393 -3.35 -14.19 26.65
N PRO A 394 -2.31 -14.55 27.44
CA PRO A 394 -0.98 -14.64 26.86
C PRO A 394 -0.80 -15.95 26.06
N ARG A 395 -0.03 -15.90 24.96
CA ARG A 395 0.23 -17.06 24.09
C ARG A 395 0.76 -18.28 24.87
N TRP A 396 1.68 -18.04 25.80
CA TRP A 396 2.25 -19.10 26.64
C TRP A 396 1.18 -19.79 27.52
N ALA A 397 0.12 -19.10 27.95
CA ALA A 397 -0.96 -19.72 28.71
C ALA A 397 -1.82 -20.63 27.82
N SER A 398 -1.96 -20.29 26.53
CA SER A 398 -2.62 -21.17 25.56
C SER A 398 -1.79 -22.42 25.29
N ASP A 399 -0.47 -22.31 25.20
CA ASP A 399 0.43 -23.45 25.06
C ASP A 399 0.44 -24.35 26.29
N LEU A 400 0.50 -23.74 27.49
CA LEU A 400 0.42 -24.48 28.75
C LEU A 400 -0.90 -25.26 28.84
N THR A 401 -2.00 -24.64 28.45
CA THR A 401 -3.31 -25.29 28.43
C THR A 401 -3.39 -26.40 27.38
N TYR A 402 -2.80 -26.19 26.20
CA TYR A 402 -2.68 -27.23 25.18
C TYR A 402 -1.93 -28.46 25.70
N LEU A 403 -0.80 -28.24 26.36
CA LEU A 403 0.01 -29.28 26.98
C LEU A 403 -0.72 -29.98 28.12
N ALA A 404 -1.39 -29.22 29.00
CA ALA A 404 -2.21 -29.77 30.09
C ALA A 404 -3.37 -30.63 29.57
N MET A 405 -3.91 -30.31 28.40
CA MET A 405 -4.99 -31.05 27.74
C MET A 405 -4.53 -32.30 26.98
N LYS A 406 -3.23 -32.49 26.72
CA LYS A 406 -2.72 -33.65 25.96
C LYS A 406 -3.04 -35.00 26.59
N PRO A 407 -2.86 -35.21 27.91
CA PRO A 407 -3.26 -36.47 28.56
C PRO A 407 -4.74 -36.78 28.36
N ALA A 408 -5.60 -35.76 28.45
CA ALA A 408 -7.03 -35.92 28.23
C ALA A 408 -7.38 -36.19 26.76
N GLU A 409 -6.69 -35.56 25.80
CA GLU A 409 -6.81 -35.88 24.37
C GLU A 409 -6.53 -37.37 24.09
N TRP A 410 -5.48 -37.93 24.68
CA TRP A 410 -5.18 -39.36 24.56
C TRP A 410 -6.26 -40.23 25.19
N MET A 411 -6.74 -39.88 26.37
CA MET A 411 -7.84 -40.60 27.03
C MET A 411 -9.12 -40.57 26.18
N PHE A 412 -9.49 -39.42 25.62
CA PHE A 412 -10.64 -39.28 24.73
C PHE A 412 -10.47 -40.11 23.46
N TYR A 413 -9.27 -40.14 22.88
CA TYR A 413 -8.97 -40.95 21.71
C TYR A 413 -9.03 -42.46 22.01
N VAL A 414 -8.50 -42.90 23.15
CA VAL A 414 -8.61 -44.29 23.62
C VAL A 414 -10.08 -44.67 23.83
N ALA A 415 -10.88 -43.78 24.43
CA ALA A 415 -12.31 -44.01 24.59
C ALA A 415 -13.03 -44.14 23.23
N LEU A 416 -12.68 -43.31 22.24
CA LEU A 416 -13.18 -43.45 20.87
C LEU A 416 -12.78 -44.81 20.25
N LEU A 417 -11.53 -45.24 20.42
CA LEU A 417 -11.06 -46.54 19.91
C LEU A 417 -11.80 -47.74 20.52
N LEU A 418 -12.14 -47.66 21.81
CA LEU A 418 -12.76 -48.78 22.54
C LEU A 418 -14.27 -48.81 22.45
N LEU A 419 -14.92 -47.64 22.30
CA LEU A 419 -16.36 -47.50 22.50
C LEU A 419 -17.13 -47.02 21.25
N ASP A 420 -16.44 -46.50 20.22
CA ASP A 420 -17.08 -46.13 18.96
C ASP A 420 -17.27 -47.38 18.08
N PRO A 421 -18.51 -47.71 17.66
CA PRO A 421 -18.75 -48.85 16.78
C PRO A 421 -18.20 -48.67 15.35
N GLY A 422 -17.83 -47.44 14.95
CA GLY A 422 -17.25 -47.14 13.64
C GLY A 422 -15.78 -46.71 13.72
N PRO A 423 -15.14 -46.41 12.57
CA PRO A 423 -13.77 -45.92 12.55
C PRO A 423 -13.68 -44.54 13.23
N PRO A 424 -12.90 -44.38 14.31
CA PRO A 424 -12.90 -43.16 15.13
C PRO A 424 -12.40 -41.93 14.35
N GLU A 425 -11.49 -42.10 13.40
CA GLU A 425 -10.99 -41.01 12.55
C GLU A 425 -12.11 -40.40 11.69
N ALA A 426 -13.08 -41.20 11.21
CA ALA A 426 -14.21 -40.66 10.46
C ALA A 426 -15.14 -39.80 11.33
N ARG A 427 -15.26 -40.14 12.63
CA ARG A 427 -15.98 -39.32 13.61
C ARG A 427 -15.23 -38.03 13.94
N ILE A 428 -13.91 -38.08 14.10
CA ILE A 428 -13.09 -36.88 14.35
C ILE A 428 -13.16 -35.93 13.16
N ASP A 429 -13.05 -36.47 11.95
CA ASP A 429 -12.93 -35.66 10.74
C ASP A 429 -14.20 -34.85 10.42
N ARG A 430 -15.39 -35.37 10.74
CA ARG A 430 -16.68 -34.70 10.50
C ARG A 430 -16.98 -33.55 11.48
N MET A 431 -16.27 -33.46 12.61
CA MET A 431 -16.56 -32.45 13.65
C MET A 431 -16.34 -31.04 13.11
N TYR A 432 -17.35 -30.17 13.13
CA TYR A 432 -17.24 -28.78 12.63
C TYR A 432 -16.93 -28.66 11.11
N ARG A 433 -17.24 -29.68 10.29
CA ARG A 433 -17.26 -29.51 8.83
C ARG A 433 -18.51 -28.79 8.36
#